data_AF-A0A7C6TUV1-F1
#
_entry.id   AF-A0A7C6TUV1-F1
#
_cell.length_a   1.000
_cell.length_b   1.000
_cell.length_c   1.000
_cell.angle_alpha   90.00
_cell.angle_beta   90.00
_cell.angle_gamma   90.00
#
_symmetry.space_group_name_H-M   'P 1'
#
loop_
_entity.id
_entity.type
_entity.pdbx_description
1 polymer ?
#
loop_
_entity_poly.entity_id
_entity_poly.type
_entity_poly.pdbx_seq_one_letter_code
_entity_poly.pdbx_strand_id
1 'polypeptide(L)' 'MAELLNTLYVQTQGAVLRLEGDGVRIIVDRDTVARVPLLRL' A
#
# COMPACT_ATOMS: atom_id res chain seq x y z
N MET A 1 -12.72 -20.27 8.53
CA MET A 1 -12.30 -18.96 9.08
C MET A 1 -11.64 -18.20 7.95
N ALA A 2 -12.20 -17.08 7.51
CA ALA A 2 -11.48 -16.19 6.60
C ALA A 2 -10.37 -15.52 7.44
N GLU A 3 -9.12 -15.69 7.03
CA GLU A 3 -7.96 -15.09 7.67
C GLU A 3 -8.12 -13.57 7.70
N LEU A 4 -7.76 -12.96 8.82
CA LEU A 4 -7.77 -11.50 8.94
C LEU A 4 -6.67 -10.98 8.00
N LEU A 5 -7.07 -10.46 6.84
CA LEU A 5 -6.18 -9.68 5.99
C LEU A 5 -5.66 -8.50 6.83
N ASN A 6 -4.40 -8.15 6.68
CA ASN A 6 -3.81 -7.03 7.42
C ASN A 6 -4.50 -5.69 7.02
N THR A 7 -4.04 -4.58 7.56
CA THR A 7 -4.63 -3.26 7.24
C THR A 7 -3.52 -2.24 7.06
N LEU A 8 -3.46 -1.63 5.87
CA LEU A 8 -2.54 -0.53 5.59
C LEU A 8 -3.16 0.79 6.04
N TYR A 9 -2.64 1.36 7.13
CA TYR A 9 -2.98 2.72 7.55
C TYR A 9 -2.12 3.74 6.79
N VAL A 10 -2.76 4.70 6.13
CA VAL A 10 -2.09 5.81 5.43
C VAL A 10 -2.56 7.13 6.01
N GLN A 11 -1.66 7.84 6.67
CA GLN A 11 -1.94 9.12 7.34
C GLN A 11 -1.24 10.30 6.67
N THR A 12 -0.32 10.04 5.74
CA THR A 12 0.46 11.07 5.05
C THR A 12 -0.40 11.77 4.00
N GLN A 13 -0.51 13.10 4.11
CA GLN A 13 -1.22 13.91 3.12
C GLN A 13 -0.53 13.83 1.75
N GLY A 14 -1.32 13.79 0.68
CA GLY A 14 -0.79 13.71 -0.68
C GLY A 14 -0.28 12.31 -1.08
N ALA A 15 -0.41 11.31 -0.20
CA ALA A 15 -0.10 9.93 -0.54
C ALA A 15 -1.09 9.38 -1.59
N VAL A 16 -0.54 8.78 -2.64
CA VAL A 16 -1.29 8.07 -3.68
C VAL A 16 -0.95 6.59 -3.61
N LEU A 17 -1.98 5.76 -3.48
CA LEU A 17 -1.90 4.30 -3.48
C LEU A 17 -2.23 3.79 -4.88
N ARG A 18 -1.33 3.01 -5.48
CA ARG A 18 -1.56 2.35 -6.78
C ARG A 18 -1.37 0.86 -6.65
N LEU A 19 -2.36 0.10 -7.10
CA LEU A 19 -2.19 -1.33 -7.33
C LEU A 19 -1.21 -1.54 -8.48
N GLU A 20 -0.19 -2.36 -8.25
CA GLU A 20 0.85 -2.69 -9.21
C GLU A 20 1.22 -4.17 -9.03
N GLY A 21 0.74 -5.01 -9.94
CA GLY A 21 0.89 -6.47 -9.81
C GLY A 21 0.20 -7.02 -8.56
N ASP A 22 0.96 -7.71 -7.72
CA ASP A 22 0.53 -8.33 -6.46
C ASP A 22 0.77 -7.44 -5.23
N GLY A 23 1.09 -6.15 -5.44
CA GLY A 23 1.38 -5.20 -4.37
C GLY A 23 0.71 -3.84 -4.56
N VAL A 24 0.84 -3.01 -3.52
CA VAL A 24 0.47 -1.60 -3.53
C VAL A 24 1.74 -0.76 -3.51
N ARG A 25 1.89 0.11 -4.50
CA ARG A 25 2.91 1.16 -4.54
C ARG A 25 2.36 2.42 -3.88
N ILE A 26 3.14 2.99 -2.96
CA ILE A 26 2.82 4.24 -2.27
C ILE A 26 3.71 5.34 -2.85
N ILE A 27 3.07 6.41 -3.30
CA ILE A 27 3.73 7.57 -3.92
C ILE A 27 3.43 8.81 -3.07
N VAL A 28 4.47 9.58 -2.74
CA VAL A 28 4.35 10.90 -2.08
C VAL A 28 5.26 11.85 -2.84
N ASP A 29 4.77 13.05 -3.16
CA ASP A 29 5.54 14.08 -3.88
C ASP A 29 6.18 13.61 -5.21
N ARG A 30 5.51 12.66 -5.88
CA ARG A 30 5.94 11.96 -7.11
C ARG A 30 7.04 10.91 -6.94
N ASP A 31 7.53 10.73 -5.73
CA ASP A 31 8.51 9.70 -5.40
C ASP A 31 7.85 8.45 -4.83
N THR A 32 8.45 7.30 -5.11
CA THR A 32 8.00 6.03 -4.56
C THR A 32 8.62 5.82 -3.20
N VAL A 33 7.78 5.85 -2.16
CA VAL A 33 8.24 5.73 -0.78
C VAL A 33 8.15 4.30 -0.25
N ALA A 34 7.24 3.49 -0.79
CA ALA A 34 7.10 2.08 -0.41
C ALA A 34 6.43 1.23 -1.48
N ARG A 35 6.68 -0.07 -1.41
CA ARG A 35 5.93 -1.13 -2.10
C ARG A 35 5.60 -2.22 -1.09
N VAL A 36 4.32 -2.51 -0.92
CA VAL A 36 3.85 -3.48 0.08
C VAL A 36 3.09 -4.59 -0.65
N PRO A 37 3.49 -5.87 -0.48
CA PRO A 37 2.78 -6.98 -1.13
C PRO A 37 1.40 -7.20 -0.49
N LEU A 38 0.38 -7.45 -1.31
CA LEU A 38 -1.01 -7.66 -0.87
C LEU A 38 -1.15 -8.92 0.00
N LEU A 39 -0.34 -9.93 -0.27
CA LEU A 39 -0.28 -11.18 0.52
C LEU A 39 0.25 -10.98 1.94
N ARG A 40 0.82 -9.81 2.24
CA ARG A 40 1.24 -9.39 3.58
C ARG A 40 0.49 -8.15 4.06
N LEU A 41 -0.57 -7.79 3.35
CA LEU A 41 -1.52 -6.76 3.72
C LEU A 41 -2.85 -7.36 4.15
#